data_AF-A0A505H0X8-F1
#
_entry.id   AF-A0A505H0X8-F1
#
_cell.length_a   1.000
_cell.length_b   1.000
_cell.length_c   1.000
_cell.angle_alpha   90.00
_cell.angle_beta   90.00
_cell.angle_gamma   90.00
#
_symmetry.space_group_name_H-M   'P 1'
#
loop_
_entity.id
_entity.type
_entity.pdbx_description
1 polymer ?
#
loop_
_entity_poly.entity_id
_entity_poly.type
_entity_poly.pdbx_seq_one_letter_code
_entity_poly.pdbx_strand_id
1 'polypeptide(L)'
;MIRALTDLERDTALLLIRRGHTSPSAEDYAEFTPEQKEAWDPPTPIIDAQRALWEANLAEVVVTSECGCETCPSVDLEPMGDAIARSDDALILNGYVPDALLLLFIDEGVPSYLELAPLDESVVYTQFPPAERIDF
;
A
#
# COMPACT_ATOMS: atom_id res chain seq x y z
N MET A 1 -11.60 14.37 -6.74
CA MET A 1 -12.53 14.91 -5.73
C MET A 1 -11.72 14.95 -4.45
N ILE A 2 -11.58 16.11 -3.78
CA ILE A 2 -10.81 16.17 -2.52
C ILE A 2 -11.73 15.80 -1.36
N ARG A 3 -11.37 14.75 -0.61
CA ARG A 3 -12.13 14.30 0.57
C ARG A 3 -11.24 13.65 1.62
N ALA A 4 -11.74 13.56 2.85
CA ALA A 4 -11.12 12.71 3.86
C ALA A 4 -11.19 11.22 3.47
N LEU A 5 -10.27 10.43 4.00
CA LEU A 5 -10.35 8.97 3.94
C LEU A 5 -11.62 8.51 4.67
N THR A 6 -12.31 7.55 4.07
CA THR A 6 -13.33 6.75 4.74
C THR A 6 -12.70 5.91 5.86
N ASP A 7 -13.53 5.40 6.76
CA ASP A 7 -13.07 4.52 7.84
C ASP A 7 -12.38 3.26 7.26
N LEU A 8 -12.94 2.67 6.19
CA LEU A 8 -12.34 1.50 5.54
C LEU A 8 -10.96 1.78 4.91
N GLU A 9 -10.81 2.89 4.17
CA GLU A 9 -9.52 3.27 3.60
C GLU A 9 -8.47 3.51 4.69
N ARG A 10 -8.87 4.22 5.76
CA ARG A 10 -7.99 4.53 6.89
C ARG A 10 -7.57 3.27 7.63
N ASP A 11 -8.51 2.40 7.97
CA ASP A 11 -8.24 1.16 8.71
C ASP A 11 -7.37 0.21 7.88
N THR A 12 -7.63 0.14 6.57
CA THR A 12 -6.81 -0.65 5.62
C THR A 12 -5.38 -0.13 5.57
N ALA A 13 -5.19 1.19 5.37
CA ALA A 13 -3.87 1.80 5.35
C ALA A 13 -3.13 1.64 6.68
N LEU A 14 -3.81 1.83 7.82
CA LEU A 14 -3.23 1.59 9.15
C LEU A 14 -2.80 0.13 9.34
N LEU A 15 -3.60 -0.82 8.86
CA LEU A 15 -3.26 -2.24 8.96
C LEU A 15 -2.01 -2.57 8.15
N LEU A 16 -1.90 -2.05 6.92
CA LEU A 16 -0.70 -2.17 6.09
C LEU A 16 0.51 -1.50 6.75
N ILE A 17 0.36 -0.29 7.30
CA ILE A 17 1.44 0.39 8.03
C ILE A 17 1.92 -0.41 9.25
N ARG A 18 1.04 -1.16 9.92
CA ARG A 18 1.38 -1.91 11.14
C ARG A 18 1.94 -3.30 10.86
N ARG A 19 1.41 -3.98 9.84
CA ARG A 19 1.65 -5.41 9.59
C ARG A 19 2.23 -5.72 8.21
N GLY A 20 2.10 -4.79 7.29
CA GLY A 20 2.65 -4.89 5.94
C GLY A 20 4.16 -5.06 5.96
N HIS A 21 4.62 -5.87 5.02
CA HIS A 21 6.01 -6.05 4.65
C HIS A 21 6.21 -5.53 3.23
N THR A 22 7.45 -5.50 2.76
CA THR A 22 7.78 -5.29 1.35
C THR A 22 7.88 -6.64 0.67
N SER A 23 7.39 -6.77 -0.56
CA SER A 23 7.65 -7.93 -1.42
C SER A 23 8.58 -7.53 -2.57
N PRO A 24 9.60 -8.35 -2.92
CA PRO A 24 9.95 -9.59 -2.23
C PRO A 24 10.54 -9.35 -0.83
N SER A 25 10.40 -10.34 0.04
CA SER A 25 10.88 -10.33 1.42
C SER A 25 12.08 -11.28 1.59
N ALA A 26 12.71 -11.24 2.76
CA ALA A 26 13.73 -12.23 3.10
C ALA A 26 13.19 -13.67 3.15
N GLU A 27 11.88 -13.84 3.40
CA GLU A 27 11.23 -15.16 3.39
C GLU A 27 11.09 -15.68 1.95
N ASP A 28 10.80 -14.79 0.99
CA ASP A 28 10.69 -15.14 -0.43
C ASP A 28 12.02 -15.58 -1.04
N TYR A 29 13.15 -15.16 -0.46
CA TYR A 29 14.49 -15.50 -0.93
C TYR A 29 14.73 -17.02 -1.04
N ALA A 30 14.07 -17.82 -0.19
CA ALA A 30 14.19 -19.28 -0.22
C ALA A 30 13.72 -19.86 -1.58
N GLU A 31 12.66 -19.28 -2.15
CA GLU A 31 11.99 -19.72 -3.37
C GLU A 31 12.59 -19.13 -4.65
N PHE A 32 13.54 -18.20 -4.53
CA PHE A 32 14.15 -17.54 -5.68
C PHE A 32 14.95 -18.51 -6.57
N THR A 33 14.89 -18.27 -7.88
CA THR A 33 15.81 -18.85 -8.85
C THR A 33 17.24 -18.36 -8.60
N PRO A 34 18.29 -19.06 -9.08
CA PRO A 34 19.67 -18.59 -8.96
C PRO A 34 19.89 -17.18 -9.51
N GLU A 35 19.25 -16.85 -10.63
CA GLU A 35 19.34 -15.52 -11.27
C GLU A 35 18.70 -14.45 -10.38
N GLN A 36 17.55 -14.74 -9.77
CA GLN A 36 16.90 -13.83 -8.82
C GLN A 36 17.75 -13.61 -7.58
N LYS A 37 18.47 -14.64 -7.09
CA LYS A 37 19.37 -14.52 -5.94
C LYS A 37 20.60 -13.66 -6.24
N GLU A 38 21.14 -13.73 -7.46
CA GLU A 38 22.27 -12.90 -7.89
C GLU A 38 21.87 -11.42 -8.01
N ALA A 39 20.65 -11.17 -8.48
CA ALA A 39 20.09 -9.82 -8.61
C ALA A 39 19.44 -9.29 -7.31
N TRP A 40 19.47 -10.06 -6.22
CA TRP A 40 18.75 -9.69 -5.00
C TRP A 40 19.46 -8.60 -4.20
N ASP A 41 18.81 -7.46 -4.06
CA ASP A 41 19.15 -6.43 -3.09
C ASP A 41 18.13 -6.47 -1.94
N PRO A 42 18.49 -7.01 -0.76
CA PRO A 42 17.53 -7.17 0.32
C PRO A 42 16.99 -5.81 0.79
N PRO A 43 15.67 -5.67 0.99
CA PRO A 43 15.10 -4.41 1.43
C PRO A 43 15.65 -4.05 2.81
N THR A 44 15.84 -2.75 3.02
CA THR A 44 16.19 -2.24 4.35
C THR A 44 15.08 -2.59 5.34
N PRO A 45 15.40 -3.21 6.50
CA PRO A 45 14.38 -3.58 7.47
C PRO A 45 13.55 -2.37 7.93
N ILE A 46 12.22 -2.54 7.93
CA ILE A 46 11.28 -1.54 8.44
C ILE A 46 11.38 -1.49 9.97
N ILE A 47 11.61 -0.30 10.53
CA ILE A 47 11.69 -0.09 11.98
C ILE A 47 10.44 0.61 12.53
N ASP A 48 10.18 0.44 13.83
CA ASP A 48 9.01 1.01 14.53
C ASP A 48 8.89 2.53 14.36
N ALA A 49 10.02 3.25 14.31
CA ALA A 49 10.03 4.70 14.11
C ALA A 49 9.49 5.10 12.73
N GLN A 50 9.73 4.28 11.69
CA GLN A 50 9.16 4.52 10.36
C GLN A 50 7.66 4.27 10.38
N ARG A 51 7.21 3.16 10.98
CA ARG A 51 5.76 2.88 11.10
C ARG A 51 5.04 4.00 11.85
N ALA A 52 5.61 4.50 12.96
CA ALA A 52 5.05 5.62 13.70
C ALA A 52 4.98 6.92 12.88
N LEU A 53 6.00 7.21 12.07
CA LEU A 53 6.00 8.35 11.14
C LEU A 53 4.89 8.21 10.10
N TRP A 54 4.75 7.03 9.49
CA TRP A 54 3.73 6.78 8.47
C TRP A 54 2.32 6.87 9.05
N GLU A 55 2.07 6.35 10.26
CA GLU A 55 0.77 6.50 10.93
C GLU A 55 0.44 7.97 11.20
N ALA A 56 1.42 8.76 11.65
CA ALA A 56 1.24 10.19 11.88
C ALA A 56 0.93 10.93 10.58
N ASN A 57 1.65 10.64 9.50
CA ASN A 57 1.44 11.27 8.19
C ASN A 57 0.12 10.83 7.54
N LEU A 58 -0.34 9.59 7.76
CA LEU A 58 -1.65 9.14 7.28
C LEU A 58 -2.81 9.99 7.83
N ALA A 59 -2.65 10.54 9.04
CA ALA A 59 -3.67 11.41 9.63
C ALA A 59 -3.80 12.77 8.91
N GLU A 60 -2.79 13.16 8.13
CA GLU A 60 -2.67 14.48 7.48
C GLU A 60 -2.91 14.44 5.96
N VAL A 61 -3.20 13.26 5.39
CA VAL A 61 -3.50 13.10 3.96
C VAL A 61 -5.00 13.10 3.65
N VAL A 62 -5.32 13.52 2.44
CA VAL A 62 -6.67 13.51 1.86
C VAL A 62 -6.66 12.71 0.56
N VAL A 63 -7.81 12.14 0.21
CA VAL A 63 -8.01 11.53 -1.11
C VAL A 63 -8.16 12.65 -2.14
N THR A 64 -7.35 12.64 -3.20
CA THR A 64 -7.40 13.64 -4.28
C THR A 64 -8.06 13.09 -5.55
N SER A 65 -7.82 11.81 -5.85
CA SER A 65 -8.44 11.05 -6.93
C SER A 65 -8.78 9.62 -6.54
N GLU A 66 -9.73 9.06 -7.28
CA GLU A 66 -10.13 7.65 -7.21
C GLU A 66 -9.78 7.02 -8.56
N CYS A 67 -9.43 5.74 -8.56
CA CYS A 67 -9.16 5.01 -9.80
C CYS A 67 -10.44 4.93 -10.65
N GLY A 68 -10.30 5.28 -11.94
CA GLY A 68 -11.42 5.35 -12.87
C GLY A 68 -11.70 4.06 -13.64
N CYS A 69 -11.10 2.93 -13.27
CA CYS A 69 -11.25 1.67 -14.00
C CYS A 69 -12.58 0.95 -13.75
N GLU A 70 -13.37 1.42 -12.76
CA GLU A 70 -14.64 0.84 -12.33
C GLU A 70 -14.55 -0.58 -11.72
N THR A 71 -13.33 -1.15 -11.59
CA THR A 71 -13.10 -2.49 -11.02
C THR A 71 -12.42 -2.47 -9.66
N CYS A 72 -11.81 -1.36 -9.25
CA CYS A 72 -11.15 -1.22 -7.96
C CYS A 72 -11.49 0.09 -7.24
N PRO A 73 -11.38 0.10 -5.89
CA PRO A 73 -11.61 1.27 -5.06
C PRO A 73 -10.32 2.07 -4.81
N SER A 74 -9.25 1.88 -5.60
CA SER A 74 -7.94 2.49 -5.32
C SER A 74 -8.00 4.02 -5.31
N VAL A 75 -7.21 4.64 -4.44
CA VAL A 75 -7.24 6.09 -4.19
C VAL A 75 -5.86 6.72 -4.09
N ASP A 76 -5.70 7.89 -4.71
CA ASP A 76 -4.54 8.76 -4.53
C ASP A 76 -4.67 9.59 -3.27
N LEU A 77 -3.57 9.68 -2.53
CA LEU A 77 -3.45 10.36 -1.26
C LEU A 77 -2.41 11.49 -1.40
N GLU A 78 -2.75 12.68 -0.91
CA GLU A 78 -1.81 13.80 -0.82
C GLU A 78 -1.96 14.50 0.53
N PRO A 79 -0.87 15.04 1.11
CA PRO A 79 -0.97 15.94 2.26
C PRO A 79 -1.90 17.11 1.97
N MET A 80 -2.62 17.58 2.99
CA MET A 80 -3.40 18.79 2.85
C MET A 80 -2.47 20.02 2.74
N GLY A 81 -2.08 20.37 1.50
CA GLY A 81 -1.15 21.46 1.22
C GLY A 81 -0.29 21.17 0.00
N ASP A 82 1.04 21.09 0.21
CA ASP A 82 1.99 20.83 -0.86
C ASP A 82 1.95 19.35 -1.28
N ALA A 83 1.66 19.12 -2.55
CA ALA A 83 1.69 17.79 -3.14
C ALA A 83 3.13 17.24 -3.09
N ILE A 84 3.26 15.99 -2.65
CA ILE A 84 4.52 15.26 -2.72
C ILE A 84 4.60 14.61 -4.11
N ALA A 85 5.72 14.83 -4.79
CA ALA A 85 5.95 14.18 -6.08
C ALA A 85 6.08 12.67 -5.87
N ARG A 86 5.41 11.89 -6.71
CA ARG A 86 5.57 10.43 -6.71
C ARG A 86 7.01 10.06 -7.06
N SER A 87 7.56 9.13 -6.30
CA SER A 87 8.88 8.57 -6.53
C SER A 87 8.76 7.24 -7.27
N ASP A 88 9.66 7.01 -8.23
CA ASP A 88 9.85 5.68 -8.80
C ASP A 88 10.43 4.68 -7.76
N ASP A 89 10.98 5.21 -6.65
CA ASP A 89 11.55 4.45 -5.54
C ASP A 89 10.62 4.40 -4.31
N ALA A 90 9.30 4.52 -4.51
CA ALA A 90 8.34 4.45 -3.41
C ALA A 90 8.48 3.13 -2.63
N LEU A 91 8.42 3.20 -1.31
CA LEU A 91 8.33 1.99 -0.49
C LEU A 91 6.90 1.45 -0.61
N ILE A 92 6.76 0.16 -0.95
CA ILE A 92 5.45 -0.48 -1.09
C ILE A 92 5.25 -1.46 0.06
N LEU A 93 4.21 -1.24 0.86
CA LEU A 93 3.73 -2.20 1.85
C LEU A 93 2.62 -3.04 1.24
N ASN A 94 2.74 -4.36 1.31
CA ASN A 94 1.74 -5.27 0.78
C ASN A 94 1.00 -6.05 1.88
N GLY A 95 -0.25 -6.37 1.56
CA GLY A 95 -1.07 -7.38 2.21
C GLY A 95 -1.81 -8.16 1.13
N TYR A 96 -2.48 -9.23 1.52
CA TYR A 96 -3.12 -10.15 0.58
C TYR A 96 -4.60 -10.29 0.88
N VAL A 97 -5.38 -10.32 -0.20
CA VAL A 97 -6.73 -10.87 -0.22
C VAL A 97 -6.79 -11.94 -1.32
N PRO A 98 -7.65 -12.96 -1.21
CA PRO A 98 -7.57 -14.16 -2.07
C PRO A 98 -7.54 -13.92 -3.58
N ASP A 99 -8.14 -12.84 -4.07
CA ASP A 99 -8.32 -12.52 -5.49
C ASP A 99 -7.88 -11.08 -5.83
N ALA A 100 -7.12 -10.42 -4.96
CA ALA A 100 -6.57 -9.08 -5.21
C ALA A 100 -5.24 -8.84 -4.47
N LEU A 101 -4.41 -7.96 -5.02
CA LEU A 101 -3.25 -7.39 -4.33
C LEU A 101 -3.69 -6.15 -3.57
N LEU A 102 -3.28 -6.03 -2.31
CA LEU A 102 -3.51 -4.85 -1.50
C LEU A 102 -2.16 -4.18 -1.23
N LEU A 103 -1.99 -2.95 -1.71
CA LEU A 103 -0.72 -2.23 -1.66
C LEU A 103 -0.91 -0.83 -1.07
N LEU A 104 0.06 -0.38 -0.28
CA LEU A 104 0.18 1.00 0.16
C LEU A 104 1.55 1.54 -0.25
N PHE A 105 1.54 2.59 -1.05
CA PHE A 105 2.72 3.30 -1.50
C PHE A 105 3.08 4.39 -0.49
N ILE A 106 4.36 4.49 -0.15
CA ILE A 106 4.90 5.46 0.78
C ILE A 106 6.03 6.23 0.09
N ASP A 107 5.75 7.51 -0.21
CA ASP A 107 6.67 8.46 -0.83
C ASP A 107 7.22 9.41 0.23
N GLU A 108 8.54 9.46 0.40
CA GLU A 108 9.22 10.30 1.40
C GLU A 108 8.65 10.17 2.84
N GLY A 109 8.13 8.98 3.18
CA GLY A 109 7.49 8.72 4.47
C GLY A 109 6.03 9.13 4.56
N VAL A 110 5.39 9.49 3.46
CA VAL A 110 3.97 9.85 3.39
C VAL A 110 3.20 8.83 2.54
N PRO A 111 2.10 8.25 3.07
CA PRO A 111 1.20 7.43 2.27
C PRO A 111 0.66 8.20 1.06
N SER A 112 0.89 7.68 -0.13
CA SER A 112 0.61 8.39 -1.38
C SER A 112 -0.43 7.70 -2.27
N TYR A 113 -0.55 6.37 -2.20
CA TYR A 113 -1.58 5.64 -2.94
C TYR A 113 -1.94 4.35 -2.22
N LEU A 114 -3.24 4.14 -2.05
CA LEU A 114 -3.79 2.92 -1.50
C LEU A 114 -4.47 2.16 -2.64
N GLU A 115 -3.94 0.98 -2.95
CA GLU A 115 -4.37 0.18 -4.09
C GLU A 115 -4.96 -1.14 -3.65
N LEU A 116 -6.10 -1.49 -4.25
CA LEU A 116 -6.65 -2.84 -4.23
C LEU A 116 -6.80 -3.31 -5.68
N ALA A 117 -5.82 -4.03 -6.20
CA ALA A 117 -5.79 -4.47 -7.58
C ALA A 117 -6.35 -5.90 -7.71
N PRO A 118 -7.52 -6.11 -8.34
CA PRO A 118 -8.02 -7.45 -8.63
C PRO A 118 -7.03 -8.26 -9.48
N LEU A 119 -6.85 -9.54 -9.15
CA LEU A 119 -6.00 -10.46 -9.91
C LEU A 119 -6.69 -10.96 -11.19
N ASP A 120 -8.01 -10.82 -11.27
CA ASP A 120 -8.84 -11.22 -12.40
C ASP A 120 -9.77 -10.06 -12.79
N GLU A 121 -9.85 -9.75 -14.09
CA GLU A 121 -10.66 -8.64 -14.63
C GLU A 121 -12.16 -8.82 -14.42
N SER A 122 -12.63 -10.04 -14.11
CA SER A 122 -14.03 -10.32 -13.78
C SER A 122 -14.40 -9.98 -12.34
N VAL A 123 -13.41 -9.73 -11.48
CA VAL A 123 -13.61 -9.37 -10.07
C VAL A 123 -13.70 -7.85 -9.95
N VAL A 124 -14.77 -7.37 -9.29
CA VAL A 124 -15.02 -5.95 -9.06
C VAL A 124 -15.10 -5.69 -7.57
N TYR A 125 -14.24 -4.80 -7.10
CA TYR A 125 -14.26 -4.26 -5.74
C TYR A 125 -14.77 -2.82 -5.76
N THR A 126 -15.85 -2.55 -5.03
CA THR A 126 -16.41 -1.18 -4.87
C THR A 126 -15.91 -0.49 -3.61
N GLN A 127 -15.25 -1.22 -2.71
CA GLN A 127 -14.70 -0.72 -1.46
C GLN A 127 -13.56 -1.64 -1.00
N PHE A 128 -12.69 -1.12 -0.13
CA PHE A 128 -11.65 -1.92 0.49
C PHE A 128 -12.23 -3.03 1.39
N PRO A 129 -11.55 -4.19 1.50
CA PRO A 129 -11.97 -5.26 2.39
C PRO A 129 -11.83 -4.84 3.86
N PRO A 130 -12.67 -5.36 4.76
CA PRO A 130 -12.47 -5.18 6.19
C PRO A 130 -11.18 -5.86 6.66
N ALA A 131 -10.61 -5.37 7.75
CA ALA A 131 -9.30 -5.80 8.26
C ALA A 131 -9.17 -7.31 8.49
N GLU A 132 -10.25 -7.99 8.88
CA GLU A 132 -10.22 -9.43 9.17
C GLU A 132 -10.09 -10.31 7.92
N ARG A 133 -10.19 -9.72 6.72
CA ARG A 133 -10.00 -10.42 5.45
C ARG A 133 -8.61 -10.24 4.85
N ILE A 134 -7.76 -9.43 5.47
CA ILE A 134 -6.43 -9.10 4.96
C ILE A 134 -5.38 -9.98 5.64
N ASP A 135 -4.64 -10.73 4.82
CA ASP A 135 -3.54 -11.59 5.23
C ASP A 135 -2.18 -10.92 5.00
N PHE A 136 -1.15 -11.40 5.70
CA PHE A 136 0.24 -10.92 5.66
C PHE A 136 1.18 -12.10 5.77
#